data_AF-M0PKL0-F1
#
_entry.id   AF-M0PKL0-F1
#
_cell.length_a   1.000
_cell.length_b   1.000
_cell.length_c   1.000
_cell.angle_alpha   90.00
_cell.angle_beta   90.00
_cell.angle_gamma   90.00
#
_symmetry.space_group_name_H-M   'P 1'
#
loop_
_entity.id
_entity.type
_entity.pdbx_description
1 polymer ?
#
loop_
_entity_poly.entity_id
_entity_poly.type
_entity_poly.pdbx_seq_one_letter_code
_entity_poly.pdbx_strand_id
1 'polypeptide(L)'
;MSADPPVGPVESSDRAESSDRVHAEDGDGSAVEPAGDPRIAVRDLSVSFGDVPVVSGVDLDVDRGSLVGLVGPNGAGKTTVLRAIKGTIEPDAGTVRLNGDPADDLSAREVGRRVASVPQETSLAFDFPVRHVVEMGRTPHLGRFDGHGPEDERAVREAMDAAGVARFADRPITAVSGGERQRVLLARALAQETPALLLDEPTASLDVNHAVRTVELVRELVDDGRAALAAIHDLDMAARYCDEIVVLANGGVHAAGPPEEVLTADAVRAAFDAEAFVGRNPATGSSSVTAFRRSDTDPQRLHVVGSGRDAARVAARLAAAGHAVSAGVVPAGDALAGVVSDAGGTVVTAPPFEPVDASVQAAAVDLARAADAAVVVGEDIRHGGAGESDATDAIVRAADRVVEIGSDAGGAASLEAVRTALTAASTGE
;
A
#
# COMPACT_ATOMS: atom_id res chain seq x y z
N MET A 1 -60.41 36.44 4.70
CA MET A 1 -60.69 37.89 4.88
C MET A 1 -60.69 38.13 6.39
N SER A 2 -59.53 38.52 6.93
CA SER A 2 -59.21 39.88 7.38
C SER A 2 -59.70 40.08 8.84
N ALA A 3 -58.91 40.45 9.84
CA ALA A 3 -57.52 40.90 9.94
C ALA A 3 -57.06 40.77 11.41
N ASP A 4 -55.75 40.63 11.61
CA ASP A 4 -54.99 41.00 12.82
C ASP A 4 -54.50 42.46 12.66
N PRO A 5 -53.74 43.11 13.59
CA PRO A 5 -53.61 43.03 15.06
C PRO A 5 -53.71 44.50 15.64
N PRO A 6 -53.08 45.00 16.75
CA PRO A 6 -51.61 45.10 16.93
C PRO A 6 -50.99 45.14 18.37
N VAL A 7 -49.72 44.71 18.44
CA VAL A 7 -48.52 45.37 19.05
C VAL A 7 -48.46 45.69 20.55
N GLY A 8 -47.41 45.17 21.21
CA GLY A 8 -46.79 45.75 22.40
C GLY A 8 -45.37 46.32 22.12
N PRO A 9 -44.82 47.20 22.98
CA PRO A 9 -43.38 47.56 23.02
C PRO A 9 -42.70 46.89 24.24
N VAL A 10 -41.46 46.37 24.24
CA VAL A 10 -40.09 46.85 23.88
C VAL A 10 -39.41 47.73 24.96
N GLU A 11 -38.46 47.07 25.67
CA GLU A 11 -37.11 47.47 26.16
C GLU A 11 -36.81 48.61 27.16
N SER A 12 -35.97 48.29 28.15
CA SER A 12 -34.68 48.95 28.57
C SER A 12 -34.23 48.30 29.90
N SER A 13 -33.10 47.60 30.06
CA SER A 13 -31.66 47.86 29.83
C SER A 13 -31.04 48.90 30.79
N ASP A 14 -30.25 48.43 31.77
CA ASP A 14 -28.87 48.85 32.11
C ASP A 14 -28.45 48.21 33.45
N ARG A 15 -27.47 47.30 33.53
CA ARG A 15 -25.99 47.39 33.35
C ARG A 15 -25.24 48.08 34.49
N ALA A 16 -24.43 47.28 35.20
CA ALA A 16 -23.00 47.48 35.57
C ALA A 16 -22.58 46.29 36.47
N GLU A 17 -21.80 45.32 35.99
CA GLU A 17 -20.30 45.24 36.03
C GLU A 17 -19.76 45.07 37.47
N SER A 18 -18.75 44.27 37.81
CA SER A 18 -17.78 43.40 37.13
C SER A 18 -16.95 42.74 38.24
N SER A 19 -16.48 41.49 38.06
CA SER A 19 -15.11 41.13 38.45
C SER A 19 -14.66 39.84 37.76
N ASP A 20 -13.67 40.01 36.89
CA ASP A 20 -12.85 39.03 36.18
C ASP A 20 -12.28 37.90 37.05
N ARG A 21 -12.07 36.74 36.41
CA ARG A 21 -10.74 36.10 36.32
C ARG A 21 -10.64 35.02 35.23
N VAL A 22 -9.98 35.44 34.15
CA VAL A 22 -8.91 34.77 33.38
C VAL A 22 -9.23 33.51 32.55
N HIS A 23 -9.15 33.72 31.23
CA HIS A 23 -9.04 32.79 30.12
C HIS A 23 -7.74 31.97 30.12
N ALA A 24 -7.84 30.73 29.66
CA ALA A 24 -6.76 29.98 29.01
C ALA A 24 -7.34 29.25 27.78
N GLU A 25 -7.23 29.94 26.64
CA GLU A 25 -7.04 29.46 25.27
C GLU A 25 -7.58 28.06 24.89
N ASP A 26 -8.81 28.05 24.37
CA ASP A 26 -9.34 26.95 23.55
C ASP A 26 -8.65 26.99 22.18
N GLY A 27 -7.75 26.03 21.96
CA GLY A 27 -7.23 25.71 20.64
C GLY A 27 -8.34 25.12 19.77
N ASP A 28 -8.40 25.58 18.53
CA ASP A 28 -9.21 25.08 17.42
C ASP A 28 -8.96 23.58 17.19
N GLY A 29 -9.60 22.75 18.00
CA GLY A 29 -9.87 21.37 17.70
C GLY A 29 -11.09 21.33 16.82
N SER A 30 -10.89 21.38 15.50
CA SER A 30 -11.88 20.90 14.53
C SER A 30 -12.31 19.50 14.97
N ALA A 31 -13.43 19.45 15.67
CA ALA A 31 -14.06 18.22 16.08
C ALA A 31 -14.44 17.50 14.79
N VAL A 32 -13.69 16.45 14.46
CA VAL A 32 -14.06 15.49 13.42
C VAL A 32 -15.48 15.05 13.77
N GLU A 33 -16.45 15.49 12.95
CA GLU A 33 -17.82 15.02 13.07
C GLU A 33 -17.81 13.49 13.06
N PRO A 34 -18.65 12.81 13.86
CA PRO A 34 -18.62 11.36 13.92
C PRO A 34 -18.74 10.81 12.50
N ALA A 35 -17.69 10.11 12.07
CA ALA A 35 -17.65 9.46 10.77
C ALA A 35 -18.94 8.64 10.64
N GLY A 36 -19.76 8.94 9.63
CA GLY A 36 -20.97 8.17 9.37
C GLY A 36 -20.62 6.70 9.19
N ASP A 37 -21.57 5.80 9.43
CA ASP A 37 -21.35 4.35 9.31
C ASP A 37 -20.58 3.98 8.03
N PRO A 38 -19.57 3.08 8.12
CA PRO A 38 -18.77 2.67 6.98
C PRO A 38 -19.65 2.11 5.85
N ARG A 39 -19.20 2.29 4.62
CA ARG A 39 -19.91 1.77 3.44
C ARG A 39 -19.86 0.25 3.39
N ILE A 40 -18.77 -0.33 3.86
CA ILE A 40 -18.60 -1.77 4.07
C ILE A 40 -18.05 -1.96 5.48
N ALA A 41 -18.73 -2.74 6.30
CA ALA A 41 -18.25 -3.16 7.62
C ALA A 41 -18.21 -4.68 7.68
N VAL A 42 -17.10 -5.26 8.09
CA VAL A 42 -16.93 -6.69 8.31
C VAL A 42 -16.46 -6.90 9.73
N ARG A 43 -17.13 -7.79 10.47
CA ARG A 43 -16.78 -8.13 11.85
C ARG A 43 -16.66 -9.63 12.04
N ASP A 44 -15.53 -10.08 12.58
CA ASP A 44 -15.23 -11.47 12.93
C ASP A 44 -15.54 -12.48 11.79
N LEU A 45 -15.29 -12.07 10.53
CA LEU A 45 -15.67 -12.87 9.37
C LEU A 45 -14.84 -14.16 9.30
N SER A 46 -15.53 -15.29 9.25
CA SER A 46 -14.92 -16.61 9.10
C SER A 46 -15.59 -17.40 7.98
N VAL A 47 -14.79 -18.05 7.13
CA VAL A 47 -15.26 -18.81 5.97
C VAL A 47 -14.38 -20.05 5.74
N SER A 48 -15.02 -21.19 5.57
CA SER A 48 -14.40 -22.49 5.33
C SER A 48 -14.94 -23.14 4.05
N PHE A 49 -14.11 -23.95 3.39
CA PHE A 49 -14.57 -24.85 2.33
C PHE A 49 -14.44 -26.31 2.80
N GLY A 50 -15.56 -26.89 3.20
CA GLY A 50 -15.55 -28.17 3.93
C GLY A 50 -14.85 -28.00 5.28
N ASP A 51 -13.90 -28.89 5.58
CA ASP A 51 -13.13 -28.83 6.83
C ASP A 51 -11.91 -27.91 6.77
N VAL A 52 -11.72 -27.18 5.66
CA VAL A 52 -10.57 -26.31 5.45
C VAL A 52 -10.96 -24.85 5.72
N PRO A 53 -10.53 -24.25 6.86
CA PRO A 53 -10.73 -22.84 7.11
C PRO A 53 -9.88 -22.02 6.12
N VAL A 54 -10.50 -21.03 5.47
CA VAL A 54 -9.83 -20.15 4.51
C VAL A 54 -9.67 -18.75 5.08
N VAL A 55 -10.67 -18.26 5.80
CA VAL A 55 -10.68 -16.98 6.48
C VAL A 55 -11.17 -17.18 7.91
N SER A 56 -10.56 -16.52 8.89
CA SER A 56 -10.90 -16.63 10.30
C SER A 56 -10.75 -15.28 11.00
N GLY A 57 -11.84 -14.78 11.56
CA GLY A 57 -11.86 -13.57 12.39
C GLY A 57 -11.37 -12.31 11.68
N VAL A 58 -11.79 -12.08 10.43
CA VAL A 58 -11.42 -10.87 9.69
C VAL A 58 -12.33 -9.70 10.07
N ASP A 59 -11.70 -8.63 10.54
CA ASP A 59 -12.32 -7.31 10.74
C ASP A 59 -11.76 -6.32 9.70
N LEU A 60 -12.65 -5.59 9.02
CA LEU A 60 -12.26 -4.46 8.16
C LEU A 60 -13.43 -3.48 8.01
N ASP A 61 -13.08 -2.21 7.82
CA ASP A 61 -14.02 -1.15 7.47
C ASP A 61 -13.57 -0.46 6.18
N VAL A 62 -14.54 0.00 5.39
CA VAL A 62 -14.28 0.82 4.22
C VAL A 62 -15.21 2.02 4.26
N ASP A 63 -14.63 3.16 4.61
CA ASP A 63 -15.35 4.41 4.73
C ASP A 63 -15.66 5.04 3.37
N ARG A 64 -16.61 5.97 3.39
CA ARG A 64 -16.90 6.80 2.24
C ARG A 64 -15.65 7.62 1.89
N GLY A 65 -15.23 7.61 0.64
CA GLY A 65 -14.05 8.34 0.20
C GLY A 65 -12.72 7.68 0.57
N SER A 66 -12.76 6.40 0.98
CA SER A 66 -11.57 5.60 1.27
C SER A 66 -11.40 4.46 0.26
N LEU A 67 -10.15 4.26 -0.18
CA LEU A 67 -9.67 3.11 -0.94
C LEU A 67 -8.83 2.23 -0.02
N VAL A 68 -9.37 1.08 0.36
CA VAL A 68 -8.69 0.09 1.20
C VAL A 68 -8.09 -1.00 0.31
N GLY A 69 -6.78 -1.23 0.46
CA GLY A 69 -6.04 -2.29 -0.22
C GLY A 69 -6.01 -3.57 0.62
N LEU A 70 -6.64 -4.64 0.14
CA LEU A 70 -6.54 -5.97 0.73
C LEU A 70 -5.35 -6.71 0.10
N VAL A 71 -4.23 -6.80 0.82
CA VAL A 71 -2.99 -7.41 0.31
C VAL A 71 -2.70 -8.72 1.04
N GLY A 72 -1.81 -9.54 0.50
CA GLY A 72 -1.43 -10.82 1.11
C GLY A 72 -1.01 -11.86 0.06
N PRO A 73 -0.39 -12.97 0.46
CA PRO A 73 0.03 -14.01 -0.47
C PRO A 73 -1.16 -14.67 -1.18
N ASN A 74 -0.85 -15.44 -2.23
CA ASN A 74 -1.84 -16.26 -2.91
C ASN A 74 -2.42 -17.28 -1.92
N GLY A 75 -3.75 -17.44 -1.95
CA GLY A 75 -4.45 -18.33 -1.02
C GLY A 75 -4.73 -17.74 0.36
N ALA A 76 -4.36 -16.49 0.66
CA ALA A 76 -4.65 -15.84 1.95
C ALA A 76 -6.15 -15.55 2.20
N GLY A 77 -7.03 -15.80 1.23
CA GLY A 77 -8.47 -15.60 1.38
C GLY A 77 -9.02 -14.25 0.89
N LYS A 78 -8.21 -13.41 0.22
CA LYS A 78 -8.64 -12.09 -0.31
C LYS A 78 -9.95 -12.16 -1.12
N THR A 79 -9.96 -13.00 -2.16
CA THR A 79 -11.15 -13.23 -3.00
C THR A 79 -12.32 -13.82 -2.20
N THR A 80 -12.05 -14.63 -1.17
CA THR A 80 -13.09 -15.18 -0.28
C THR A 80 -13.76 -14.09 0.54
N VAL A 81 -12.98 -13.16 1.10
CA VAL A 81 -13.50 -11.96 1.78
C VAL A 81 -14.38 -11.14 0.84
N LEU A 82 -13.91 -10.84 -0.38
CA LEU A 82 -14.70 -10.10 -1.37
C LEU A 82 -16.00 -10.82 -1.74
N ARG A 83 -15.97 -12.15 -1.87
CA ARG A 83 -17.16 -12.97 -2.16
C ARG A 83 -18.15 -13.03 -1.00
N ALA A 84 -17.67 -13.05 0.23
CA ALA A 84 -18.50 -12.96 1.43
C ALA A 84 -19.19 -11.59 1.52
N ILE A 85 -18.45 -10.49 1.27
CA ILE A 85 -19.03 -9.14 1.26
C ILE A 85 -20.14 -9.00 0.20
N LYS A 86 -19.94 -9.62 -0.96
CA LYS A 86 -20.93 -9.66 -2.05
C LYS A 86 -22.10 -10.62 -1.80
N GLY A 87 -22.06 -11.43 -0.74
CA GLY A 87 -23.07 -12.48 -0.48
C GLY A 87 -23.07 -13.62 -1.50
N THR A 88 -21.93 -13.85 -2.19
CA THR A 88 -21.76 -15.02 -3.09
C THR A 88 -21.33 -16.26 -2.32
N ILE A 89 -20.76 -16.08 -1.12
CA ILE A 89 -20.45 -17.14 -0.15
C ILE A 89 -21.06 -16.71 1.18
N GLU A 90 -21.75 -17.64 1.85
CA GLU A 90 -22.29 -17.44 3.19
C GLU A 90 -21.17 -17.66 4.22
N PRO A 91 -20.94 -16.73 5.16
CA PRO A 91 -19.96 -16.91 6.23
C PRO A 91 -20.35 -18.04 7.20
N ASP A 92 -19.34 -18.70 7.78
CA ASP A 92 -19.55 -19.62 8.90
C ASP A 92 -19.87 -18.86 10.20
N ALA A 93 -19.24 -17.68 10.35
CA ALA A 93 -19.39 -16.78 11.48
C ALA A 93 -19.05 -15.34 11.08
N GLY A 94 -19.41 -14.40 11.94
CA GLY A 94 -19.20 -12.97 11.73
C GLY A 94 -20.39 -12.29 11.07
N THR A 95 -20.23 -11.00 10.77
CA THR A 95 -21.27 -10.19 10.13
C THR A 95 -20.68 -9.29 9.05
N VAL A 96 -21.44 -9.09 7.98
CA VAL A 96 -21.16 -8.10 6.94
C VAL A 96 -22.28 -7.07 6.96
N ARG A 97 -21.94 -5.78 6.93
CA ARG A 97 -22.90 -4.68 6.79
C ARG A 97 -22.55 -3.84 5.57
N LEU A 98 -23.56 -3.49 4.78
CA LEU A 98 -23.44 -2.66 3.58
C LEU A 98 -24.26 -1.39 3.78
N ASN A 99 -23.61 -0.23 3.84
CA ASN A 99 -24.23 1.05 4.20
C ASN A 99 -25.06 0.98 5.50
N GLY A 100 -24.56 0.25 6.51
CA GLY A 100 -25.23 0.07 7.79
C GLY A 100 -26.28 -1.04 7.85
N ASP A 101 -26.70 -1.63 6.72
CA ASP A 101 -27.65 -2.74 6.69
C ASP A 101 -26.93 -4.10 6.75
N PRO A 102 -27.36 -5.07 7.59
CA PRO A 102 -26.82 -6.43 7.57
C PRO A 102 -26.99 -7.08 6.20
N ALA A 103 -25.92 -7.64 5.63
CA ALA A 103 -25.94 -8.20 4.29
C ALA A 103 -26.90 -9.39 4.16
N ASP A 104 -27.06 -10.19 5.22
CA ASP A 104 -27.94 -11.37 5.25
C ASP A 104 -29.44 -11.00 5.19
N ASP A 105 -29.78 -9.76 5.56
CA ASP A 105 -31.15 -9.23 5.47
C ASP A 105 -31.48 -8.67 4.07
N LEU A 106 -30.47 -8.55 3.20
CA LEU A 106 -30.62 -7.94 1.87
C LEU A 106 -30.82 -9.00 0.78
N SER A 107 -31.75 -8.76 -0.13
CA SER A 107 -31.80 -9.53 -1.37
C SER A 107 -30.56 -9.28 -2.24
N ALA A 108 -30.24 -10.21 -3.14
CA ALA A 108 -29.14 -10.02 -4.10
C ALA A 108 -29.27 -8.73 -4.94
N ARG A 109 -30.52 -8.28 -5.19
CA ARG A 109 -30.80 -7.00 -5.86
C ARG A 109 -30.39 -5.82 -4.99
N GLU A 110 -30.68 -5.87 -3.69
CA GLU A 110 -30.35 -4.82 -2.73
C GLU A 110 -28.85 -4.75 -2.43
N VAL A 111 -28.17 -5.90 -2.35
CA VAL A 111 -26.70 -5.98 -2.32
C VAL A 111 -26.13 -5.35 -3.58
N GLY A 112 -26.64 -5.72 -4.75
CA GLY A 112 -26.28 -5.12 -6.04
C GLY A 112 -26.66 -3.64 -6.21
N ARG A 113 -27.34 -3.01 -5.26
CA ARG A 113 -27.52 -1.53 -5.26
C ARG A 113 -26.54 -0.83 -4.33
N ARG A 114 -25.90 -1.57 -3.42
CA ARG A 114 -24.95 -1.04 -2.43
C ARG A 114 -23.50 -1.27 -2.84
N VAL A 115 -23.22 -2.40 -3.49
CA VAL A 115 -21.87 -2.80 -3.88
C VAL A 115 -21.84 -3.35 -5.30
N ALA A 116 -20.90 -2.87 -6.12
CA ALA A 116 -20.55 -3.47 -7.42
C ALA A 116 -19.19 -4.15 -7.33
N SER A 117 -18.99 -5.23 -8.10
CA SER A 117 -17.75 -6.00 -8.07
C SER A 117 -17.11 -6.10 -9.45
N VAL A 118 -15.80 -5.87 -9.54
CA VAL A 118 -14.99 -6.19 -10.72
C VAL A 118 -14.21 -7.47 -10.42
N PRO A 119 -14.51 -8.60 -11.09
CA PRO A 119 -13.85 -9.87 -10.86
C PRO A 119 -12.46 -9.94 -11.50
N GLN A 120 -11.60 -10.81 -10.97
CA GLN A 120 -10.28 -11.14 -11.53
C GLN A 120 -10.40 -11.81 -12.91
N GLU A 121 -11.30 -12.78 -13.06
CA GLU A 121 -11.51 -13.46 -14.34
C GLU A 121 -12.38 -12.60 -15.26
N THR A 122 -11.78 -12.19 -16.38
CA THR A 122 -12.43 -11.34 -17.39
C THR A 122 -12.97 -12.14 -18.57
N SER A 123 -12.84 -13.47 -18.55
CA SER A 123 -13.30 -14.33 -19.63
C SER A 123 -14.84 -14.35 -19.65
N LEU A 124 -15.42 -14.09 -20.82
CA LEU A 124 -16.86 -14.22 -21.05
C LEU A 124 -17.08 -15.36 -22.02
N ALA A 125 -17.98 -16.27 -21.66
CA ALA A 125 -18.28 -17.47 -22.46
C ALA A 125 -18.96 -17.14 -23.80
N PHE A 126 -19.49 -15.93 -23.96
CA PHE A 126 -20.27 -15.51 -25.12
C PHE A 126 -19.79 -14.17 -25.67
N ASP A 127 -19.85 -14.03 -26.98
CA ASP A 127 -19.38 -12.85 -27.71
C ASP A 127 -20.48 -11.78 -27.80
N PHE A 128 -20.55 -10.92 -26.78
CA PHE A 128 -21.48 -9.80 -26.74
C PHE A 128 -20.82 -8.49 -27.17
N PRO A 129 -21.56 -7.55 -27.79
CA PRO A 129 -21.10 -6.18 -27.92
C PRO A 129 -20.71 -5.59 -26.56
N VAL A 130 -19.63 -4.81 -26.51
CA VAL A 130 -19.15 -4.15 -25.29
C VAL A 130 -20.28 -3.38 -24.59
N ARG A 131 -21.11 -2.65 -25.34
CA ARG A 131 -22.25 -1.93 -24.79
C ARG A 131 -23.19 -2.83 -23.99
N HIS A 132 -23.51 -4.01 -24.51
CA HIS A 132 -24.39 -4.97 -23.83
C HIS A 132 -23.75 -5.52 -22.55
N VAL A 133 -22.42 -5.69 -22.53
CA VAL A 133 -21.71 -6.09 -21.30
C VAL A 133 -21.83 -5.01 -20.23
N VAL A 134 -21.76 -3.73 -20.60
CA VAL A 134 -21.92 -2.62 -19.66
C VAL A 134 -23.38 -2.49 -19.19
N GLU A 135 -24.35 -2.66 -20.08
CA GLU A 135 -25.79 -2.70 -19.76
C GLU A 135 -26.12 -3.75 -18.69
N MET A 136 -25.43 -4.89 -18.64
CA MET A 136 -25.62 -5.89 -17.58
C MET A 136 -25.36 -5.33 -16.17
N GLY A 137 -24.64 -4.22 -16.03
CA GLY A 137 -24.50 -3.48 -14.76
C GLY A 137 -25.81 -2.92 -14.23
N ARG A 138 -26.82 -2.71 -15.08
CA ARG A 138 -28.14 -2.20 -14.70
C ARG A 138 -29.09 -3.27 -14.17
N THR A 139 -28.71 -4.54 -14.17
CA THR A 139 -29.54 -5.66 -13.69
C THR A 139 -30.19 -5.42 -12.30
N PRO A 140 -29.49 -4.85 -11.29
CA PRO A 140 -30.11 -4.56 -9.99
C PRO A 140 -31.18 -3.45 -10.02
N HIS A 141 -31.26 -2.67 -11.10
CA HIS A 141 -32.22 -1.57 -11.28
C HIS A 141 -33.44 -1.98 -12.09
N LEU A 142 -33.35 -3.01 -12.94
CA LEU A 142 -34.42 -3.47 -13.84
C LEU A 142 -35.40 -4.45 -13.17
N GLY A 143 -36.70 -4.21 -13.21
CA GLY A 143 -37.71 -5.20 -12.82
C GLY A 143 -37.77 -6.39 -13.78
N ARG A 144 -38.52 -7.44 -13.41
CA ARG A 144 -38.61 -8.71 -14.17
C ARG A 144 -39.11 -8.56 -15.63
N PHE A 145 -39.81 -7.47 -15.93
CA PHE A 145 -40.40 -7.19 -17.25
C PHE A 145 -39.97 -5.81 -17.79
N ASP A 146 -39.02 -5.16 -17.12
CA ASP A 146 -38.58 -3.82 -17.51
C ASP A 146 -37.50 -3.93 -18.58
N GLY A 147 -37.62 -3.12 -19.62
CA GLY A 147 -36.50 -2.82 -20.51
C GLY A 147 -35.63 -1.69 -19.94
N HIS A 148 -34.48 -1.46 -20.55
CA HIS A 148 -33.65 -0.30 -20.22
C HIS A 148 -34.41 1.00 -20.51
N GLY A 149 -34.50 1.87 -19.51
CA GLY A 149 -35.07 3.21 -19.63
C GLY A 149 -34.04 4.29 -19.94
N PRO A 150 -34.47 5.55 -20.07
CA PRO A 150 -33.57 6.69 -20.30
C PRO A 150 -32.48 6.84 -19.22
N GLU A 151 -32.80 6.55 -17.96
CA GLU A 151 -31.85 6.59 -16.84
C GLU A 151 -30.78 5.51 -16.97
N ASP A 152 -31.14 4.31 -17.44
CA ASP A 152 -30.20 3.22 -17.67
C ASP A 152 -29.27 3.53 -18.86
N GLU A 153 -29.82 4.07 -19.94
CA GLU A 153 -29.02 4.52 -21.09
C GLU A 153 -28.03 5.62 -20.70
N ARG A 154 -28.45 6.56 -19.83
CA ARG A 154 -27.58 7.59 -19.26
C ARG A 154 -26.45 6.96 -18.45
N ALA A 155 -26.78 6.11 -17.48
CA ALA A 155 -25.78 5.48 -16.60
C ALA A 155 -24.78 4.62 -17.38
N VAL A 156 -25.23 3.88 -18.39
CA VAL A 156 -24.36 3.10 -19.28
C VAL A 156 -23.43 4.00 -20.07
N ARG A 157 -23.93 5.10 -20.65
CA ARG A 157 -23.12 6.04 -21.43
C ARG A 157 -22.05 6.70 -20.56
N GLU A 158 -22.43 7.25 -19.42
CA GLU A 158 -21.49 7.89 -18.48
C GLU A 158 -20.43 6.90 -17.99
N ALA A 159 -20.82 5.66 -17.69
CA ALA A 159 -19.87 4.62 -17.27
C ALA A 159 -18.88 4.22 -18.39
N MET A 160 -19.34 4.14 -19.64
CA MET A 160 -18.48 3.86 -20.79
C MET A 160 -17.51 5.01 -21.07
N ASP A 161 -17.95 6.26 -20.89
CA ASP A 161 -17.13 7.45 -21.05
C ASP A 161 -16.08 7.54 -19.94
N ALA A 162 -16.46 7.36 -18.68
CA ALA A 162 -15.56 7.35 -17.53
C ALA A 162 -14.47 6.27 -17.67
N ALA A 163 -14.84 5.06 -18.09
CA ALA A 163 -13.88 3.99 -18.34
C ALA A 163 -13.13 4.10 -19.70
N GLY A 164 -13.43 5.11 -20.51
CA GLY A 164 -12.78 5.33 -21.81
C GLY A 164 -13.00 4.20 -22.82
N VAL A 165 -14.14 3.51 -22.77
CA VAL A 165 -14.50 2.36 -23.64
C VAL A 165 -15.63 2.66 -24.63
N ALA A 166 -16.19 3.88 -24.64
CA ALA A 166 -17.28 4.28 -25.53
C ALA A 166 -17.00 3.97 -27.02
N ARG A 167 -15.76 4.17 -27.49
CA ARG A 167 -15.33 3.85 -28.87
C ARG A 167 -15.41 2.36 -29.24
N PHE A 168 -15.60 1.48 -28.27
CA PHE A 168 -15.70 0.04 -28.48
C PHE A 168 -17.13 -0.49 -28.37
N ALA A 169 -18.14 0.38 -28.18
CA ALA A 169 -19.53 0.02 -27.90
C ALA A 169 -20.06 -1.17 -28.72
N ASP A 170 -19.86 -1.11 -30.05
CA ASP A 170 -20.39 -2.08 -31.01
C ASP A 170 -19.43 -3.24 -31.29
N ARG A 171 -18.20 -3.20 -30.76
CA ARG A 171 -17.24 -4.27 -30.93
C ARG A 171 -17.62 -5.46 -30.06
N PRO A 172 -17.39 -6.69 -30.52
CA PRO A 172 -17.49 -7.85 -29.67
C PRO A 172 -16.43 -7.82 -28.56
N ILE A 173 -16.81 -8.21 -27.33
CA ILE A 173 -15.94 -8.18 -26.15
C ILE A 173 -14.74 -9.14 -26.28
N THR A 174 -14.85 -10.17 -27.10
CA THR A 174 -13.73 -11.06 -27.41
C THR A 174 -12.70 -10.42 -28.34
N ALA A 175 -13.08 -9.36 -29.07
CA ALA A 175 -12.25 -8.67 -30.04
C ALA A 175 -11.45 -7.49 -29.46
N VAL A 176 -11.67 -7.09 -28.20
CA VAL A 176 -10.89 -6.05 -27.51
C VAL A 176 -9.70 -6.66 -26.76
N SER A 177 -8.67 -5.87 -26.50
CA SER A 177 -7.48 -6.32 -25.74
C SER A 177 -7.84 -6.67 -24.29
N GLY A 178 -6.96 -7.38 -23.58
CA GLY A 178 -7.18 -7.71 -22.16
C GLY A 178 -7.39 -6.47 -21.27
N GLY A 179 -6.58 -5.43 -21.46
CA GLY A 179 -6.73 -4.16 -20.73
C GLY A 179 -7.96 -3.36 -21.13
N GLU A 180 -8.39 -3.43 -22.39
CA GLU A 180 -9.68 -2.86 -22.80
C GLU A 180 -10.83 -3.61 -22.15
N ARG A 181 -10.77 -4.95 -22.11
CA ARG A 181 -11.78 -5.79 -21.48
C ARG A 181 -11.93 -5.50 -19.99
N GLN A 182 -10.82 -5.31 -19.27
CA GLN A 182 -10.85 -4.92 -17.87
C GLN A 182 -11.57 -3.59 -17.65
N ARG A 183 -11.28 -2.58 -18.50
CA ARG A 183 -12.01 -1.30 -18.46
C ARG A 183 -13.49 -1.46 -18.79
N VAL A 184 -13.87 -2.39 -19.66
CA VAL A 184 -15.29 -2.71 -19.91
C VAL A 184 -15.96 -3.28 -18.65
N LEU A 185 -15.28 -4.16 -17.91
CA LEU A 185 -15.82 -4.70 -16.66
C LEU A 185 -15.91 -3.65 -15.56
N LEU A 186 -14.94 -2.74 -15.51
CA LEU A 186 -15.03 -1.55 -14.65
C LEU A 186 -16.23 -0.69 -15.06
N ALA A 187 -16.40 -0.36 -16.35
CA ALA A 187 -17.57 0.36 -16.86
C ALA A 187 -18.89 -0.32 -16.47
N ARG A 188 -18.96 -1.65 -16.58
CA ARG A 188 -20.13 -2.43 -16.13
C ARG A 188 -20.41 -2.23 -14.63
N ALA A 189 -19.38 -2.24 -13.78
CA ALA A 189 -19.54 -1.96 -12.36
C ALA A 189 -19.97 -0.50 -12.10
N LEU A 190 -19.42 0.46 -12.85
CA LEU A 190 -19.79 1.88 -12.72
C LEU A 190 -21.23 2.16 -13.14
N ALA A 191 -21.69 1.49 -14.20
CA ALA A 191 -23.08 1.58 -14.67
C ALA A 191 -24.07 1.15 -13.58
N GLN A 192 -23.66 0.35 -12.60
CA GLN A 192 -24.51 -0.07 -11.47
C GLN A 192 -24.79 1.07 -10.47
N GLU A 193 -24.05 2.20 -10.54
CA GLU A 193 -24.23 3.40 -9.69
C GLU A 193 -24.23 3.09 -8.18
N THR A 194 -23.35 2.20 -7.74
CA THR A 194 -23.24 1.81 -6.32
C THR A 194 -22.33 2.75 -5.53
N PRO A 195 -22.62 2.97 -4.23
CA PRO A 195 -21.78 3.76 -3.34
C PRO A 195 -20.44 3.09 -2.98
N ALA A 196 -20.31 1.77 -3.18
CA ALA A 196 -19.09 1.03 -2.93
C ALA A 196 -18.70 0.09 -4.08
N LEU A 197 -17.39 -0.13 -4.23
CA LEU A 197 -16.76 -1.00 -5.23
C LEU A 197 -15.92 -2.09 -4.55
N LEU A 198 -16.01 -3.32 -5.06
CA LEU A 198 -15.10 -4.43 -4.74
C LEU A 198 -14.29 -4.75 -5.99
N LEU A 199 -12.97 -4.79 -5.87
CA LEU A 199 -12.06 -5.00 -6.99
C LEU A 199 -11.19 -6.21 -6.68
N ASP A 200 -11.35 -7.29 -7.42
CA ASP A 200 -10.58 -8.52 -7.23
C ASP A 200 -9.43 -8.56 -8.24
N GLU A 201 -8.22 -8.19 -7.80
CA GLU A 201 -7.01 -8.06 -8.63
C GLU A 201 -7.23 -7.26 -9.93
N PRO A 202 -7.67 -6.00 -9.83
CA PRO A 202 -8.12 -5.23 -11.00
C PRO A 202 -7.01 -4.92 -12.03
N THR A 203 -5.75 -5.14 -11.66
CA THR A 203 -4.55 -4.88 -12.48
C THR A 203 -3.86 -6.14 -12.97
N ALA A 204 -4.36 -7.33 -12.61
CA ALA A 204 -3.74 -8.58 -13.01
C ALA A 204 -3.70 -8.74 -14.54
N SER A 205 -2.56 -9.22 -15.06
CA SER A 205 -2.35 -9.44 -16.50
C SER A 205 -2.47 -8.20 -17.39
N LEU A 206 -2.40 -6.99 -16.82
CA LEU A 206 -2.35 -5.74 -17.57
C LEU A 206 -0.90 -5.28 -17.78
N ASP A 207 -0.67 -4.54 -18.88
CA ASP A 207 0.56 -3.77 -18.98
C ASP A 207 0.56 -2.60 -17.97
N VAL A 208 1.74 -2.07 -17.69
CA VAL A 208 1.96 -1.03 -16.67
C VAL A 208 1.06 0.18 -16.87
N ASN A 209 0.84 0.61 -18.12
CA ASN A 209 0.02 1.80 -18.39
C ASN A 209 -1.48 1.53 -18.11
N HIS A 210 -1.98 0.37 -18.50
CA HIS A 210 -3.36 -0.03 -18.24
C HIS A 210 -3.61 -0.29 -16.75
N ALA A 211 -2.65 -0.87 -16.03
CA ALA A 211 -2.73 -1.05 -14.58
C ALA A 211 -2.87 0.30 -13.86
N VAL A 212 -1.97 1.25 -14.16
CA VAL A 212 -1.99 2.60 -13.57
C VAL A 212 -3.31 3.31 -13.86
N ARG A 213 -3.74 3.39 -15.12
CA ARG A 213 -5.01 4.05 -15.49
C ARG A 213 -6.24 3.44 -14.81
N THR A 214 -6.22 2.13 -14.56
CA THR A 214 -7.34 1.45 -13.89
C THR A 214 -7.43 1.88 -12.43
N VAL A 215 -6.30 1.95 -11.72
CA VAL A 215 -6.28 2.38 -10.33
C VAL A 215 -6.49 3.89 -10.19
N GLU A 216 -5.98 4.70 -11.13
CA GLU A 216 -6.27 6.15 -11.19
C GLU A 216 -7.78 6.41 -11.32
N LEU A 217 -8.47 5.71 -12.21
CA LEU A 217 -9.93 5.82 -12.32
C LEU A 217 -10.65 5.41 -11.02
N VAL A 218 -10.18 4.36 -10.34
CA VAL A 218 -10.73 3.98 -9.03
C VAL A 218 -10.50 5.08 -8.00
N ARG A 219 -9.32 5.69 -7.97
CA ARG A 219 -8.99 6.80 -7.08
C ARG A 219 -9.89 8.01 -7.33
N GLU A 220 -10.09 8.41 -8.58
CA GLU A 220 -11.01 9.49 -8.96
C GLU A 220 -12.43 9.24 -8.45
N LEU A 221 -12.92 8.02 -8.57
CA LEU A 221 -14.26 7.64 -8.08
C LEU A 221 -14.37 7.66 -6.56
N VAL A 222 -13.30 7.32 -5.86
CA VAL A 222 -13.22 7.39 -4.40
C VAL A 222 -13.15 8.87 -3.96
N ASP A 223 -12.40 9.71 -4.66
CA ASP A 223 -12.34 11.16 -4.40
C ASP A 223 -13.71 11.83 -4.60
N ASP A 224 -14.53 11.33 -5.53
CA ASP A 224 -15.94 11.71 -5.71
C ASP A 224 -16.88 11.17 -4.61
N GLY A 225 -16.33 10.46 -3.63
CA GLY A 225 -17.01 10.02 -2.41
C GLY A 225 -17.60 8.61 -2.47
N ARG A 226 -17.10 7.73 -3.35
CA ARG A 226 -17.35 6.28 -3.26
C ARG A 226 -16.39 5.61 -2.28
N ALA A 227 -16.74 4.42 -1.81
CA ALA A 227 -15.85 3.54 -1.09
C ALA A 227 -15.29 2.46 -2.03
N ALA A 228 -14.06 2.01 -1.83
CA ALA A 228 -13.49 0.92 -2.62
C ALA A 228 -12.64 -0.03 -1.75
N LEU A 229 -12.87 -1.33 -1.92
CA LEU A 229 -12.01 -2.39 -1.39
C LEU A 229 -11.36 -3.12 -2.56
N ALA A 230 -10.04 -3.07 -2.65
CA ALA A 230 -9.29 -3.67 -3.74
C ALA A 230 -8.34 -4.76 -3.25
N ALA A 231 -8.53 -5.99 -3.70
CA ALA A 231 -7.51 -7.02 -3.57
C ALA A 231 -6.35 -6.70 -4.51
N ILE A 232 -5.20 -6.32 -3.94
CA ILE A 232 -4.02 -5.89 -4.70
C ILE A 232 -2.85 -6.81 -4.34
N HIS A 233 -2.16 -7.32 -5.35
CA HIS A 233 -0.97 -8.16 -5.16
C HIS A 233 0.34 -7.36 -5.23
N ASP A 234 0.34 -6.24 -5.94
CA ASP A 234 1.49 -5.33 -6.06
C ASP A 234 1.51 -4.34 -4.88
N LEU A 235 2.47 -4.53 -3.97
CA LEU A 235 2.60 -3.72 -2.76
C LEU A 235 2.95 -2.26 -3.06
N ASP A 236 3.68 -1.98 -4.15
CA ASP A 236 4.00 -0.60 -4.55
C ASP A 236 2.76 0.12 -5.07
N MET A 237 1.87 -0.59 -5.79
CA MET A 237 0.57 -0.03 -6.17
C MET A 237 -0.32 0.20 -4.95
N ALA A 238 -0.39 -0.75 -4.02
CA ALA A 238 -1.17 -0.58 -2.80
C ALA A 238 -0.66 0.64 -2.00
N ALA A 239 0.67 0.74 -1.82
CA ALA A 239 1.31 1.83 -1.10
C ALA A 239 1.04 3.22 -1.68
N ARG A 240 0.81 3.29 -2.98
CA ARG A 240 0.71 4.54 -3.71
C ARG A 240 -0.71 5.09 -3.80
N TYR A 241 -1.71 4.22 -3.84
CA TYR A 241 -3.08 4.60 -4.15
C TYR A 241 -4.07 4.34 -3.01
N CYS A 242 -3.78 3.41 -2.10
CA CYS A 242 -4.69 3.09 -1.01
C CYS A 242 -4.48 4.03 0.17
N ASP A 243 -5.57 4.42 0.81
CA ASP A 243 -5.56 5.20 2.04
C ASP A 243 -5.21 4.31 3.24
N GLU A 244 -5.68 3.06 3.21
CA GLU A 244 -5.34 2.02 4.17
C GLU A 244 -5.03 0.69 3.49
N ILE A 245 -4.21 -0.13 4.15
CA ILE A 245 -3.85 -1.47 3.71
C ILE A 245 -4.21 -2.46 4.81
N VAL A 246 -4.91 -3.53 4.43
CA VAL A 246 -5.18 -4.70 5.28
C VAL A 246 -4.38 -5.87 4.73
N VAL A 247 -3.41 -6.35 5.51
CA VAL A 247 -2.56 -7.50 5.18
C VAL A 247 -3.23 -8.77 5.68
N LEU A 248 -3.69 -9.62 4.77
CA LEU A 248 -4.15 -10.97 5.08
C LEU A 248 -3.01 -11.98 5.00
N ALA A 249 -2.85 -12.79 6.03
CA ALA A 249 -1.93 -13.92 6.04
C ALA A 249 -2.50 -15.07 6.87
N ASN A 250 -2.29 -16.31 6.42
CA ASN A 250 -2.79 -17.52 7.11
C ASN A 250 -4.29 -17.48 7.45
N GLY A 251 -5.09 -16.81 6.62
CA GLY A 251 -6.54 -16.68 6.78
C GLY A 251 -7.02 -15.58 7.75
N GLY A 252 -6.13 -14.81 8.38
CA GLY A 252 -6.50 -13.70 9.28
C GLY A 252 -5.86 -12.37 8.89
N VAL A 253 -6.29 -11.29 9.56
CA VAL A 253 -5.63 -9.97 9.46
C VAL A 253 -4.33 -10.00 10.25
N HIS A 254 -3.22 -9.76 9.57
CA HIS A 254 -1.89 -9.66 10.16
C HIS A 254 -1.56 -8.22 10.59
N ALA A 255 -1.93 -7.25 9.76
CA ALA A 255 -1.76 -5.82 10.01
C ALA A 255 -2.81 -5.02 9.24
N ALA A 256 -3.21 -3.87 9.77
CA ALA A 256 -4.15 -2.93 9.14
C ALA A 256 -3.82 -1.49 9.52
N GLY A 257 -3.98 -0.54 8.59
CA GLY A 257 -3.69 0.88 8.79
C GLY A 257 -3.07 1.55 7.56
N PRO A 258 -2.52 2.77 7.70
CA PRO A 258 -1.87 3.51 6.61
C PRO A 258 -0.69 2.73 6.00
N PRO A 259 -0.43 2.86 4.69
CA PRO A 259 0.64 2.11 4.03
C PRO A 259 2.03 2.24 4.67
N GLU A 260 2.39 3.43 5.15
CA GLU A 260 3.67 3.70 5.83
C GLU A 260 3.82 3.00 7.18
N GLU A 261 2.73 2.67 7.86
CA GLU A 261 2.73 1.96 9.13
C GLU A 261 2.68 0.43 8.92
N VAL A 262 1.97 0.00 7.88
CA VAL A 262 1.70 -1.42 7.61
C VAL A 262 2.80 -2.07 6.78
N LEU A 263 3.30 -1.40 5.74
CA LEU A 263 4.29 -1.98 4.83
C LEU A 263 5.69 -1.89 5.42
N THR A 264 5.99 -2.72 6.41
CA THR A 264 7.32 -2.85 7.00
C THR A 264 8.02 -4.12 6.53
N ALA A 265 9.36 -4.16 6.65
CA ALA A 265 10.13 -5.38 6.35
C ALA A 265 9.62 -6.58 7.17
N ASP A 266 9.26 -6.35 8.42
CA ASP A 266 8.73 -7.38 9.33
C ASP A 266 7.34 -7.88 8.91
N ALA A 267 6.44 -6.98 8.52
CA ALA A 267 5.11 -7.34 8.04
C ALA A 267 5.21 -8.15 6.73
N VAL A 268 6.07 -7.74 5.81
CA VAL A 268 6.30 -8.47 4.55
C VAL A 268 6.89 -9.85 4.82
N ARG A 269 7.86 -9.94 5.73
CA ARG A 269 8.47 -11.20 6.16
C ARG A 269 7.46 -12.14 6.79
N ALA A 270 6.61 -11.66 7.68
CA ALA A 270 5.62 -12.48 8.36
C ALA A 270 4.48 -12.92 7.44
N ALA A 271 4.03 -12.06 6.52
CA ALA A 271 2.90 -12.33 5.64
C ALA A 271 3.27 -13.10 4.37
N PHE A 272 4.44 -12.85 3.77
CA PHE A 272 4.83 -13.38 2.46
C PHE A 272 6.00 -14.37 2.51
N ASP A 273 6.58 -14.64 3.70
CA ASP A 273 7.81 -15.44 3.87
C ASP A 273 8.95 -14.96 2.96
N ALA A 274 9.08 -13.64 2.82
CA ALA A 274 10.07 -12.98 1.98
C ALA A 274 10.82 -11.91 2.79
N GLU A 275 12.14 -11.81 2.59
CA GLU A 275 12.86 -10.63 3.05
C GLU A 275 12.48 -9.43 2.20
N ALA A 276 12.44 -8.24 2.79
CA ALA A 276 12.13 -7.04 2.04
C ALA A 276 12.93 -5.85 2.54
N PHE A 277 13.38 -5.05 1.59
CA PHE A 277 13.75 -3.67 1.86
C PHE A 277 12.52 -2.81 1.63
N VAL A 278 12.14 -2.03 2.65
CA VAL A 278 11.12 -1.00 2.53
C VAL A 278 11.81 0.35 2.59
N GLY A 279 11.63 1.16 1.57
CA GLY A 279 12.14 2.52 1.52
C GLY A 279 11.12 3.48 0.92
N ARG A 280 11.56 4.70 0.63
CA ARG A 280 10.70 5.71 0.00
C ARG A 280 10.98 5.80 -1.50
N ASN A 281 9.94 5.69 -2.31
CA ASN A 281 10.08 5.89 -3.75
C ASN A 281 10.37 7.37 -4.06
N PRO A 282 11.50 7.70 -4.71
CA PRO A 282 11.91 9.09 -4.91
C PRO A 282 11.02 9.86 -5.90
N ALA A 283 10.30 9.18 -6.78
CA ALA A 283 9.42 9.82 -7.75
C ALA A 283 8.03 10.13 -7.19
N THR A 284 7.61 9.43 -6.13
CA THR A 284 6.22 9.43 -5.66
C THR A 284 6.09 9.82 -4.19
N GLY A 285 7.15 9.64 -3.41
CA GLY A 285 7.13 9.79 -1.96
C GLY A 285 6.41 8.67 -1.21
N SER A 286 5.81 7.70 -1.91
CA SER A 286 5.13 6.55 -1.28
C SER A 286 6.14 5.51 -0.80
N SER A 287 5.73 4.63 0.11
CA SER A 287 6.49 3.43 0.45
C SER A 287 6.75 2.59 -0.81
N SER A 288 7.91 1.96 -0.87
CA SER A 288 8.27 0.99 -1.89
C SER A 288 8.86 -0.25 -1.25
N VAL A 289 8.41 -1.41 -1.70
CA VAL A 289 8.78 -2.71 -1.15
C VAL A 289 9.57 -3.49 -2.20
N THR A 290 10.85 -3.72 -1.93
CA THR A 290 11.67 -4.62 -2.74
C THR A 290 11.87 -5.93 -1.99
N ALA A 291 11.18 -6.97 -2.43
CA ALA A 291 11.28 -8.31 -1.84
C ALA A 291 12.46 -9.12 -2.43
N PHE A 292 13.09 -9.93 -1.59
CA PHE A 292 14.18 -10.84 -1.93
C PHE A 292 13.95 -12.22 -1.30
N ARG A 293 14.66 -13.23 -1.84
CA ARG A 293 14.60 -14.58 -1.29
C ARG A 293 15.27 -14.60 0.09
N ARG A 294 14.59 -15.20 1.06
CA ARG A 294 15.07 -15.37 2.43
C ARG A 294 16.47 -15.98 2.50
N SER A 295 17.30 -15.42 3.36
CA SER A 295 18.62 -15.87 3.78
C SER A 295 18.59 -16.17 5.28
N ASP A 296 18.97 -17.39 5.70
CA ASP A 296 19.04 -17.74 7.13
C ASP A 296 20.31 -17.17 7.78
N THR A 297 20.36 -15.85 7.99
CA THR A 297 21.49 -15.17 8.64
C THR A 297 21.04 -14.49 9.94
N ASP A 298 21.81 -14.67 11.02
CA ASP A 298 21.54 -14.00 12.30
C ASP A 298 21.75 -12.48 12.17
N PRO A 299 20.91 -11.64 12.80
CA PRO A 299 21.07 -10.18 12.81
C PRO A 299 22.43 -9.75 13.35
N GLN A 300 23.07 -8.79 12.70
CA GLN A 300 24.39 -8.25 13.08
C GLN A 300 24.47 -6.75 12.79
N ARG A 301 25.41 -6.06 13.43
CA ARG A 301 25.74 -4.66 13.14
C ARG A 301 26.81 -4.63 12.05
N LEU A 302 26.51 -4.04 10.90
CA LEU A 302 27.42 -3.99 9.76
C LEU A 302 27.67 -2.54 9.35
N HIS A 303 28.93 -2.21 9.10
CA HIS A 303 29.32 -0.89 8.60
C HIS A 303 29.73 -0.97 7.12
N VAL A 304 28.97 -0.35 6.23
CA VAL A 304 29.22 -0.40 4.79
C VAL A 304 30.16 0.72 4.38
N VAL A 305 31.24 0.34 3.72
CA VAL A 305 32.29 1.22 3.20
C VAL A 305 32.26 1.18 1.68
N GLY A 306 32.01 2.33 1.07
CA GLY A 306 31.85 2.49 -0.37
C GLY A 306 30.84 3.58 -0.69
N SER A 307 30.55 3.80 -1.97
CA SER A 307 29.61 4.83 -2.42
C SER A 307 28.85 4.37 -3.66
N GLY A 308 27.82 5.14 -4.03
CA GLY A 308 27.04 4.89 -5.24
C GLY A 308 26.13 3.66 -5.16
N ARG A 309 25.68 3.21 -6.33
CA ARG A 309 24.57 2.24 -6.46
C ARG A 309 24.94 0.83 -5.99
N ASP A 310 26.19 0.42 -6.15
CA ASP A 310 26.62 -0.93 -5.79
C ASP A 310 26.66 -1.10 -4.27
N ALA A 311 27.25 -0.12 -3.58
CA ALA A 311 27.25 -0.08 -2.12
C ALA A 311 25.81 0.04 -1.56
N ALA A 312 24.98 0.89 -2.17
CA ALA A 312 23.57 1.00 -1.81
C ALA A 312 22.81 -0.34 -1.96
N ARG A 313 23.07 -1.08 -3.04
CA ARG A 313 22.44 -2.39 -3.31
C ARG A 313 22.85 -3.45 -2.28
N VAL A 314 24.12 -3.43 -1.85
CA VAL A 314 24.61 -4.31 -0.77
C VAL A 314 23.94 -3.92 0.56
N ALA A 315 23.95 -2.64 0.92
CA ALA A 315 23.34 -2.15 2.15
C ALA A 315 21.84 -2.48 2.24
N ALA A 316 21.07 -2.31 1.15
CA ALA A 316 19.65 -2.64 1.11
C ALA A 316 19.40 -4.13 1.42
N ARG A 317 20.27 -5.03 0.93
CA ARG A 317 20.15 -6.47 1.21
C ARG A 317 20.54 -6.81 2.63
N LEU A 318 21.61 -6.21 3.14
CA LEU A 318 22.03 -6.43 4.52
C LEU A 318 20.92 -5.99 5.49
N ALA A 319 20.32 -4.83 5.24
CA ALA A 319 19.16 -4.35 5.98
C ALA A 319 17.95 -5.28 5.84
N ALA A 320 17.62 -5.73 4.62
CA ALA A 320 16.51 -6.65 4.37
C ALA A 320 16.69 -8.02 5.03
N ALA A 321 17.94 -8.48 5.18
CA ALA A 321 18.31 -9.69 5.92
C ALA A 321 18.30 -9.50 7.45
N GLY A 322 17.85 -8.34 7.94
CA GLY A 322 17.71 -8.04 9.37
C GLY A 322 18.99 -7.53 10.04
N HIS A 323 20.05 -7.21 9.30
CA HIS A 323 21.25 -6.60 9.88
C HIS A 323 21.02 -5.11 10.16
N ALA A 324 21.56 -4.61 11.28
CA ALA A 324 21.62 -3.19 11.58
C ALA A 324 22.76 -2.56 10.76
N VAL A 325 22.42 -1.75 9.76
CA VAL A 325 23.39 -1.19 8.82
C VAL A 325 23.75 0.24 9.19
N SER A 326 25.04 0.57 9.12
CA SER A 326 25.54 1.96 9.12
C SER A 326 26.44 2.18 7.91
N ALA A 327 26.69 3.42 7.53
CA ALA A 327 27.60 3.74 6.42
C ALA A 327 28.35 5.05 6.63
N GLY A 328 29.54 5.13 6.07
CA GLY A 328 30.36 6.33 6.09
C GLY A 328 31.80 6.05 5.66
N VAL A 329 32.60 7.07 5.32
CA VAL A 329 32.15 8.43 5.00
C VAL A 329 31.63 8.44 3.56
N VAL A 330 30.43 8.96 3.33
CA VAL A 330 29.82 9.03 1.98
C VAL A 330 29.52 10.47 1.56
N PRO A 331 29.57 10.80 0.27
CA PRO A 331 29.17 12.13 -0.20
C PRO A 331 27.72 12.46 0.18
N ALA A 332 27.45 13.72 0.51
CA ALA A 332 26.07 14.19 0.73
C ALA A 332 25.22 13.95 -0.53
N GLY A 333 24.07 13.28 -0.37
CA GLY A 333 23.18 12.89 -1.47
C GLY A 333 23.55 11.59 -2.18
N ASP A 334 24.54 10.84 -1.69
CA ASP A 334 24.89 9.53 -2.21
C ASP A 334 23.75 8.49 -2.04
N ALA A 335 23.65 7.55 -2.98
CA ALA A 335 22.62 6.51 -2.96
C ALA A 335 22.70 5.61 -1.72
N LEU A 336 23.92 5.32 -1.23
CA LEU A 336 24.12 4.52 -0.02
C LEU A 336 23.56 5.25 1.21
N ALA A 337 23.76 6.56 1.29
CA ALA A 337 23.22 7.37 2.39
C ALA A 337 21.70 7.29 2.48
N GLY A 338 21.02 7.38 1.32
CA GLY A 338 19.56 7.24 1.24
C GLY A 338 19.09 5.88 1.73
N VAL A 339 19.65 4.79 1.19
CA VAL A 339 19.27 3.42 1.55
C VAL A 339 19.48 3.12 3.03
N VAL A 340 20.61 3.53 3.61
CA VAL A 340 20.90 3.27 5.02
C VAL A 340 19.99 4.09 5.92
N SER A 341 19.67 5.33 5.56
CA SER A 341 18.71 6.14 6.31
C SER A 341 17.29 5.56 6.25
N ASP A 342 16.85 5.11 5.08
CA ASP A 342 15.55 4.45 4.88
C ASP A 342 15.44 3.15 5.70
N ALA A 343 16.55 2.42 5.87
CA ALA A 343 16.64 1.25 6.74
C ALA A 343 16.69 1.59 8.26
N GLY A 344 16.60 2.87 8.65
CA GLY A 344 16.75 3.32 10.05
C GLY A 344 18.19 3.28 10.57
N GLY A 345 19.16 3.17 9.67
CA GLY A 345 20.59 3.12 9.98
C GLY A 345 21.24 4.48 10.16
N THR A 346 22.47 4.49 10.68
CA THR A 346 23.26 5.73 10.87
C THR A 346 24.19 5.97 9.69
N VAL A 347 24.19 7.20 9.15
CA VAL A 347 25.06 7.59 8.04
C VAL A 347 25.94 8.77 8.43
N VAL A 348 27.23 8.68 8.10
CA VAL A 348 28.18 9.78 8.21
C VAL A 348 28.46 10.34 6.81
N THR A 349 28.09 11.60 6.57
CA THR A 349 28.25 12.26 5.27
C THR A 349 29.35 13.32 5.28
N ALA A 350 29.95 13.58 4.13
CA ALA A 350 30.87 14.69 3.90
C ALA A 350 30.51 15.47 2.61
N PRO A 351 30.90 16.75 2.49
CA PRO A 351 30.76 17.50 1.25
C PRO A 351 31.54 16.82 0.11
N PRO A 352 30.97 16.75 -1.11
CA PRO A 352 31.66 16.15 -2.25
C PRO A 352 32.88 16.97 -2.67
N PHE A 353 33.96 16.28 -3.06
CA PHE A 353 35.23 16.86 -3.55
C PHE A 353 36.02 17.70 -2.54
N GLU A 354 35.65 17.67 -1.26
CA GLU A 354 36.38 18.31 -0.18
C GLU A 354 37.11 17.27 0.69
N PRO A 355 38.23 17.63 1.34
CA PRO A 355 38.86 16.75 2.33
C PRO A 355 37.90 16.41 3.46
N VAL A 356 37.92 15.16 3.92
CA VAL A 356 37.10 14.73 5.05
C VAL A 356 37.65 15.34 6.34
N ASP A 357 36.79 16.03 7.08
CA ASP A 357 37.15 16.58 8.38
C ASP A 357 37.49 15.47 9.39
N ALA A 358 38.47 15.72 10.26
CA ALA A 358 38.92 14.74 11.25
C ALA A 358 37.78 14.28 12.21
N SER A 359 36.81 15.16 12.50
CA SER A 359 35.63 14.83 13.30
C SER A 359 34.67 13.88 12.56
N VAL A 360 34.49 14.09 11.26
CA VAL A 360 33.65 13.25 10.39
C VAL A 360 34.30 11.88 10.23
N GLN A 361 35.61 11.84 9.98
CA GLN A 361 36.37 10.60 9.94
C GLN A 361 36.29 9.84 11.28
N ALA A 362 36.46 10.52 12.42
CA ALA A 362 36.35 9.90 13.74
C ALA A 362 34.96 9.27 13.97
N ALA A 363 33.88 9.96 13.59
CA ALA A 363 32.53 9.43 13.71
C ALA A 363 32.32 8.15 12.87
N ALA A 364 32.82 8.12 11.63
CA ALA A 364 32.74 6.92 10.80
C ALA A 364 33.58 5.76 11.37
N VAL A 365 34.77 6.06 11.89
CA VAL A 365 35.62 5.07 12.58
C VAL A 365 34.94 4.50 13.82
N ASP A 366 34.24 5.30 14.61
CA ASP A 366 33.54 4.83 15.80
C ASP A 366 32.36 3.91 15.46
N LEU A 367 31.62 4.20 14.37
CA LEU A 367 30.60 3.29 13.86
C LEU A 367 31.19 1.96 13.40
N ALA A 368 32.34 1.99 12.71
CA ALA A 368 33.03 0.79 12.25
C ALA A 368 33.56 -0.08 13.39
N ARG A 369 34.05 0.53 14.48
CA ARG A 369 34.45 -0.20 15.70
C ARG A 369 33.27 -0.84 16.43
N ALA A 370 32.10 -0.20 16.38
CA ALA A 370 30.90 -0.74 17.01
C ALA A 370 30.24 -1.87 16.19
N ALA A 371 30.58 -1.97 14.91
CA ALA A 371 30.06 -2.99 14.00
C ALA A 371 30.77 -4.35 14.21
N ASP A 372 30.03 -5.42 13.98
CA ASP A 372 30.54 -6.80 14.01
C ASP A 372 31.44 -7.08 12.78
N ALA A 373 31.22 -6.35 11.67
CA ALA A 373 32.12 -6.31 10.52
C ALA A 373 31.95 -5.03 9.68
N ALA A 374 33.04 -4.60 9.04
CA ALA A 374 33.02 -3.63 7.94
C ALA A 374 32.88 -4.35 6.59
N VAL A 375 31.92 -3.91 5.78
CA VAL A 375 31.64 -4.47 4.45
C VAL A 375 32.10 -3.46 3.40
N VAL A 376 33.21 -3.75 2.74
CA VAL A 376 33.83 -2.91 1.72
C VAL A 376 33.29 -3.31 0.34
N VAL A 377 32.65 -2.37 -0.37
CA VAL A 377 31.97 -2.65 -1.64
C VAL A 377 32.65 -1.95 -2.81
N GLY A 378 33.22 -2.72 -3.73
CA GLY A 378 33.92 -2.24 -4.93
C GLY A 378 35.45 -2.45 -4.85
N GLU A 379 36.08 -2.64 -6.02
CA GLU A 379 37.50 -3.01 -6.12
C GLU A 379 38.48 -1.82 -5.99
N ASP A 380 37.99 -0.59 -6.19
CA ASP A 380 38.84 0.61 -6.33
C ASP A 380 38.86 1.56 -5.11
N ILE A 381 38.24 1.20 -3.99
CA ILE A 381 38.19 2.09 -2.80
C ILE A 381 39.60 2.34 -2.21
N ARG A 382 40.57 1.48 -2.53
CA ARG A 382 41.99 1.65 -2.15
C ARG A 382 42.79 2.61 -3.04
N HIS A 383 42.19 3.15 -4.12
CA HIS A 383 42.88 4.02 -5.09
C HIS A 383 42.15 5.35 -5.38
N GLY A 384 41.08 5.67 -4.63
CA GLY A 384 40.39 6.97 -4.71
C GLY A 384 41.27 8.14 -4.24
N GLY A 385 40.97 9.37 -4.69
CA GLY A 385 41.79 10.56 -4.49
C GLY A 385 42.24 10.79 -3.03
N ALA A 386 43.37 11.51 -2.86
CA ALA A 386 44.21 11.56 -1.65
C ALA A 386 43.55 11.86 -0.28
N GLY A 387 42.24 12.18 -0.21
CA GLY A 387 41.48 12.35 1.04
C GLY A 387 40.44 11.25 1.32
N GLU A 388 39.89 10.58 0.31
CA GLU A 388 38.84 9.56 0.45
C GLU A 388 39.45 8.18 0.77
N SER A 389 40.67 7.93 0.28
CA SER A 389 41.48 6.75 0.59
C SER A 389 41.94 6.71 2.05
N ASP A 390 42.21 7.85 2.71
CA ASP A 390 42.69 7.87 4.11
C ASP A 390 41.56 7.61 5.13
N ALA A 391 40.37 8.16 4.87
CA ALA A 391 39.20 7.89 5.70
C ALA A 391 38.76 6.42 5.57
N THR A 392 38.70 5.88 4.35
CA THR A 392 38.41 4.46 4.09
C THR A 392 39.40 3.56 4.81
N ASP A 393 40.70 3.83 4.66
CA ASP A 393 41.75 3.05 5.31
C ASP A 393 41.64 3.08 6.84
N ALA A 394 41.33 4.24 7.42
CA ALA A 394 41.15 4.38 8.86
C ALA A 394 39.95 3.55 9.36
N ILE A 395 38.85 3.53 8.62
CA ILE A 395 37.66 2.73 8.90
C ILE A 395 37.98 1.24 8.83
N VAL A 396 38.62 0.80 7.75
CA VAL A 396 38.98 -0.61 7.53
C VAL A 396 39.96 -1.12 8.60
N ARG A 397 40.93 -0.29 9.02
CA ARG A 397 41.86 -0.65 10.11
C ARG A 397 41.21 -0.70 11.48
N ALA A 398 40.14 0.06 11.69
CA ALA A 398 39.46 0.13 12.97
C ALA A 398 38.42 -0.97 13.16
N ALA A 399 37.96 -1.58 12.07
CA ALA A 399 37.02 -2.69 12.10
C ALA A 399 37.71 -3.97 12.58
N ASP A 400 37.06 -4.71 13.48
CA ASP A 400 37.54 -6.00 13.96
C ASP A 400 37.54 -7.06 12.84
N ARG A 401 36.64 -6.90 11.86
CA ARG A 401 36.48 -7.79 10.71
C ARG A 401 36.19 -6.98 9.46
N VAL A 402 36.73 -7.43 8.33
CA VAL A 402 36.55 -6.79 7.02
C VAL A 402 36.10 -7.82 6.00
N VAL A 403 35.02 -7.51 5.29
CA VAL A 403 34.45 -8.33 4.21
C VAL A 403 34.51 -7.51 2.93
N GLU A 404 35.19 -8.04 1.91
CA GLU A 404 35.27 -7.39 0.60
C GLU A 404 34.23 -8.00 -0.35
N ILE A 405 33.44 -7.14 -0.98
CA ILE A 405 32.42 -7.52 -1.97
C ILE A 405 32.72 -6.79 -3.27
N GLY A 406 33.01 -7.55 -4.34
CA GLY A 406 33.22 -6.98 -5.67
C GLY A 406 31.96 -6.29 -6.20
N SER A 407 32.14 -5.26 -7.04
CA SER A 407 31.04 -4.48 -7.63
C SER A 407 30.06 -5.35 -8.45
N ASP A 408 30.56 -6.43 -9.06
CA ASP A 408 29.77 -7.35 -9.89
C ASP A 408 29.11 -8.49 -9.10
N ALA A 409 29.28 -8.54 -7.77
CA ALA A 409 28.73 -9.62 -6.96
C ALA A 409 27.19 -9.62 -7.03
N GLY A 410 26.63 -10.75 -7.45
CA GLY A 410 25.19 -11.01 -7.39
C GLY A 410 24.70 -11.00 -5.94
N GLY A 411 23.41 -10.75 -5.72
CA GLY A 411 22.86 -10.56 -4.37
C GLY A 411 23.07 -11.72 -3.39
N ALA A 412 22.97 -12.96 -3.87
CA ALA A 412 23.24 -14.14 -3.07
C ALA A 412 24.73 -14.23 -2.66
N ALA A 413 25.64 -13.85 -3.55
CA ALA A 413 27.08 -13.89 -3.28
C ALA A 413 27.49 -12.86 -2.22
N SER A 414 26.85 -11.68 -2.19
CA SER A 414 27.11 -10.66 -1.16
C SER A 414 26.73 -11.14 0.25
N LEU A 415 25.52 -11.72 0.40
CA LEU A 415 25.04 -12.24 1.68
C LEU A 415 25.85 -13.47 2.13
N GLU A 416 26.20 -14.36 1.20
CA GLU A 416 26.99 -15.55 1.50
C GLU A 416 28.44 -15.19 1.88
N ALA A 417 29.04 -14.17 1.26
CA ALA A 417 30.36 -13.66 1.64
C ALA A 417 30.35 -13.13 3.08
N VAL A 418 29.33 -12.32 3.42
CA VAL A 418 29.15 -11.79 4.78
C VAL A 418 28.92 -12.94 5.76
N ARG A 419 27.99 -13.86 5.48
CA ARG A 419 27.75 -15.04 6.30
C ARG A 419 29.01 -15.87 6.53
N THR A 420 29.79 -16.14 5.49
CA THR A 420 31.02 -16.93 5.57
C THR A 420 32.04 -16.25 6.47
N ALA A 421 32.24 -14.95 6.29
CA ALA A 421 33.17 -14.17 7.11
C ALA A 421 32.75 -14.14 8.60
N LEU A 422 31.45 -14.12 8.87
CA LEU A 422 30.92 -14.05 10.23
C LEU A 422 30.91 -15.41 10.93
N THR A 423 30.67 -16.50 10.20
CA THR A 423 30.59 -17.88 10.73
C THR A 423 31.95 -18.54 10.92
N ALA A 424 32.95 -18.21 10.09
CA ALA A 424 34.32 -18.78 10.19
C ALA A 424 35.01 -18.56 11.54
N ALA A 425 34.49 -17.64 12.38
CA ALA A 425 35.00 -17.37 13.71
C ALA A 425 34.32 -18.16 14.84
N SER A 426 33.21 -18.86 14.58
CA SER A 426 32.48 -19.64 15.59
C SER A 426 33.03 -21.06 15.81
N THR A 427 33.89 -21.54 14.90
CA THR A 427 34.46 -22.89 14.90
C THR A 427 35.92 -22.96 15.37
N GLY A 428 36.47 -21.88 15.92
CA GLY A 428 37.80 -21.84 16.51
C GLY A 428 37.76 -21.89 18.05
N GLU A 429 37.49 -23.08 18.60
CA GLU A 429 37.89 -23.47 19.97
C GLU A 429 39.07 -24.44 19.92
#